data_AF-A0A318HV47-F1
#
_entry.id   AF-A0A318HV47-F1
#
_cell.length_a   1.000
_cell.length_b   1.000
_cell.length_c   1.000
_cell.angle_alpha   90.00
_cell.angle_beta   90.00
_cell.angle_gamma   90.00
#
_symmetry.space_group_name_H-M   'P 1'
#
loop_
_entity.id
_entity.type
_entity.pdbx_description
1 polymer ?
#
loop_
_entity_poly.entity_id
_entity_poly.type
_entity_poly.pdbx_seq_one_letter_code
_entity_poly.pdbx_strand_id
1 'polypeptide(L)'
;MNESFTFKNNKVYYSGILLKGISAEGFGKVSYSNNKSEQNIFCLKDVKGVWWFWPHNKPKVKFLTSDIDNFTFINENFAKDSKYVYLVAKDGCVIPNSDAETFLVFEDTPYFSKDKNNLYALDSISGLFIYKYADCESLVPLGWNQFITDKHNVYYYSNVIELSNASKHVEIFDQNILGESDLNNFELNKKYLLEKYPHIVGWWHPDYEYNFEFPRLNQNCFYKTKTAIFYLHKNPYGEVANPCLIEKVDFSSFEILSHYYAKDKNHVYCQHRIVEHVNIASFEVINENLAKDDHYIFFNGYMVDCDKASFEVIQEEPNLSKIIAKDKNSIFTDKLTLFGNNGLRTGNDRTLSPISKSDPSSFQIFSKLWAKDNKQVYFHYEPYRKADAKSFEFLFSDSHDEWAKDHQFLFNGNGKRIVKNIDGAHFKMLNKFWGKDKKSVFNFKTGGIRSSIDVDTFRITDDKGSAEDKNFVYVYRDGEVLKKKK
;
A
#
# COMPACT_ATOMS: atom_id res chain seq x y z
N MET A 1 26.38 25.33 -26.88
CA MET A 1 26.14 26.79 -26.83
C MET A 1 26.24 27.19 -25.37
N ASN A 2 27.14 28.10 -25.01
CA ASN A 2 27.43 28.46 -23.63
C ASN A 2 26.19 29.01 -22.91
N GLU A 3 25.67 28.22 -21.97
CA GLU A 3 24.63 28.62 -21.03
C GLU A 3 25.17 29.77 -20.18
N SER A 4 24.77 31.01 -20.50
CA SER A 4 25.34 32.21 -19.90
C SER A 4 24.29 32.99 -19.12
N PHE A 5 24.59 33.19 -17.84
CA PHE A 5 23.91 34.17 -17.00
C PHE A 5 24.33 35.57 -17.46
N THR A 6 23.37 36.50 -17.52
CA THR A 6 23.61 37.91 -17.80
C THR A 6 22.94 38.79 -16.76
N PHE A 7 23.47 39.98 -16.53
CA PHE A 7 23.07 40.87 -15.43
C PHE A 7 22.74 42.26 -15.94
N LYS A 8 21.58 42.81 -15.56
CA LYS A 8 21.17 44.18 -15.94
C LYS A 8 20.28 44.79 -14.87
N ASN A 9 20.59 45.99 -14.40
CA ASN A 9 19.80 46.74 -13.40
C ASN A 9 19.45 45.90 -12.16
N ASN A 10 20.46 45.25 -11.56
CA ASN A 10 20.34 44.31 -10.44
C ASN A 10 19.43 43.08 -10.67
N LYS A 11 19.14 42.73 -11.93
CA LYS A 11 18.36 41.54 -12.30
C LYS A 11 19.25 40.49 -12.95
N VAL A 12 18.92 39.22 -12.73
CA VAL A 12 19.59 38.05 -13.31
C VAL A 12 18.76 37.49 -14.46
N TYR A 13 19.41 37.21 -15.58
CA TYR A 13 18.83 36.59 -16.75
C TYR A 13 19.59 35.30 -17.09
N TYR A 14 18.87 34.24 -17.45
CA TYR A 14 19.43 32.99 -17.94
C TYR A 14 18.93 32.73 -19.37
N SER A 15 19.85 32.65 -20.34
CA SER A 15 19.50 32.52 -21.76
C SER A 15 18.47 33.57 -22.24
N GLY A 16 18.65 34.82 -21.77
CA GLY A 16 17.77 35.95 -22.07
C GLY A 16 16.46 36.02 -21.27
N ILE A 17 16.16 35.02 -20.43
CA ILE A 17 14.93 34.96 -19.62
C ILE A 17 15.21 35.50 -18.21
N LEU A 18 14.38 36.46 -17.77
CA LEU A 18 14.47 37.03 -16.42
C LEU A 18 14.14 35.99 -15.35
N LEU A 19 15.08 35.74 -14.44
CA LEU A 19 14.84 34.95 -13.23
C LEU A 19 14.23 35.85 -12.15
N LYS A 20 12.90 35.79 -12.01
CA LYS A 20 12.19 36.61 -11.02
C LYS A 20 12.51 36.13 -9.60
N GLY A 21 12.87 37.06 -8.72
CA GLY A 21 13.10 36.82 -7.28
C GLY A 21 14.56 36.96 -6.85
N ILE A 22 15.50 36.58 -7.71
CA ILE A 22 16.94 36.64 -7.46
C ILE A 22 17.56 37.93 -8.02
N SER A 23 18.52 38.49 -7.29
CA SER A 23 19.25 39.71 -7.64
C SER A 23 20.67 39.43 -8.15
N ALA A 24 21.25 40.39 -8.88
CA ALA A 24 22.63 40.29 -9.35
C ALA A 24 23.66 40.55 -8.23
N GLU A 25 23.25 41.27 -7.19
CA GLU A 25 24.04 41.54 -6.01
C GLU A 25 24.32 40.25 -5.22
N GLY A 26 25.60 39.95 -5.01
CA GLY A 26 26.01 38.71 -4.35
C GLY A 26 25.74 37.44 -5.15
N PHE A 27 25.46 37.55 -6.46
CA PHE A 27 25.13 36.41 -7.30
C PHE A 27 26.24 35.35 -7.32
N GLY A 28 25.86 34.08 -7.16
CA GLY A 28 26.77 32.95 -7.28
C GLY A 28 26.06 31.62 -7.53
N LYS A 29 26.85 30.57 -7.72
CA LYS A 29 26.37 29.18 -7.77
C LYS A 29 26.81 28.46 -6.50
N VAL A 30 25.93 27.64 -5.94
CA VAL A 30 26.24 26.67 -4.90
C VAL A 30 26.11 25.31 -5.56
N SER A 31 27.23 24.61 -5.74
CA SER A 31 27.28 23.40 -6.58
C SER A 31 27.64 22.17 -5.74
N TYR A 32 27.11 21.02 -6.15
CA TYR A 32 27.56 19.69 -5.75
C TYR A 32 28.17 18.98 -6.96
N SER A 33 29.35 18.40 -6.78
CA SER A 33 30.06 17.62 -7.79
C SER A 33 30.41 16.24 -7.23
N ASN A 34 29.91 15.19 -7.87
CA ASN A 34 30.30 13.82 -7.58
C ASN A 34 31.28 13.33 -8.65
N ASN A 35 32.45 12.82 -8.24
CA ASN A 35 33.49 12.30 -9.12
C ASN A 35 33.00 11.14 -10.02
N LYS A 36 31.84 10.54 -9.73
CA LYS A 36 31.29 9.40 -10.46
C LYS A 36 30.33 9.73 -11.61
N SER A 37 29.70 10.91 -11.65
CA SER A 37 28.54 11.13 -12.54
C SER A 37 28.61 12.31 -13.52
N GLU A 38 29.67 13.12 -13.54
CA GLU A 38 29.78 14.37 -14.34
C GLU A 38 28.59 15.36 -14.19
N GLN A 39 27.60 15.05 -13.34
CA GLN A 39 26.43 15.87 -13.11
C GLN A 39 26.75 16.96 -12.09
N ASN A 40 26.68 18.22 -12.54
CA ASN A 40 26.74 19.38 -11.67
C ASN A 40 25.31 19.78 -11.29
N ILE A 41 24.89 19.42 -10.08
CA ILE A 41 23.67 19.99 -9.49
C ILE A 41 24.07 21.31 -8.86
N PHE A 42 23.35 22.39 -9.16
CA PHE A 42 23.64 23.69 -8.55
C PHE A 42 22.38 24.45 -8.17
N CYS A 43 22.41 25.04 -6.98
CA CYS A 43 21.53 26.14 -6.60
C CYS A 43 22.19 27.47 -7.02
N LEU A 44 21.38 28.53 -7.09
CA LEU A 44 21.86 29.89 -7.23
C LEU A 44 21.84 30.57 -5.86
N LYS A 45 22.68 31.58 -5.65
CA LYS A 45 22.61 32.45 -4.46
C LYS A 45 22.66 33.92 -4.86
N ASP A 46 22.12 34.76 -4.01
CA ASP A 46 22.32 36.21 -4.01
C ASP A 46 22.46 36.70 -2.55
N VAL A 47 22.51 38.01 -2.32
CA VAL A 47 22.59 38.57 -0.96
C VAL A 47 21.39 38.21 -0.05
N LYS A 48 20.26 37.75 -0.61
CA LYS A 48 19.06 37.42 0.18
C LYS A 48 19.02 35.96 0.58
N GLY A 49 19.65 35.06 -0.17
CA GLY A 49 19.57 33.65 0.12
C GLY A 49 20.02 32.73 -1.01
N VAL A 50 19.73 31.46 -0.79
CA VAL A 50 19.91 30.36 -1.74
C VAL A 50 18.58 30.06 -2.44
N TRP A 51 18.67 29.74 -3.72
CA TRP A 51 17.56 29.55 -4.63
C TRP A 51 17.71 28.24 -5.40
N TRP A 52 16.67 27.41 -5.36
CA TRP A 52 16.55 26.27 -6.26
C TRP A 52 16.38 26.78 -7.69
N PHE A 53 17.10 26.20 -8.64
CA PHE A 53 17.13 26.67 -10.02
C PHE A 53 16.69 25.57 -11.00
N TRP A 54 15.72 25.91 -11.86
CA TRP A 54 15.35 25.06 -12.99
C TRP A 54 15.94 25.65 -14.27
N PRO A 55 16.98 25.03 -14.87
CA PRO A 55 17.62 25.55 -16.08
C PRO A 55 16.82 25.29 -17.36
N HIS A 56 16.02 24.23 -17.39
CA HIS A 56 15.32 23.79 -18.61
C HIS A 56 13.83 24.17 -18.57
N ASN A 57 13.22 24.35 -19.76
CA ASN A 57 11.78 24.55 -19.94
C ASN A 57 11.18 25.67 -19.06
N LYS A 58 11.42 26.93 -19.44
CA LYS A 58 11.05 28.17 -18.72
C LYS A 58 11.87 28.34 -17.42
N PRO A 59 13.13 28.82 -17.56
CA PRO A 59 14.02 29.04 -16.44
C PRO A 59 13.39 29.87 -15.34
N LYS A 60 13.50 29.38 -14.10
CA LYS A 60 12.92 30.02 -12.92
C LYS A 60 13.69 29.61 -11.67
N VAL A 61 13.42 30.32 -10.59
CA VAL A 61 14.00 30.07 -9.27
C VAL A 61 12.93 29.96 -8.19
N LYS A 62 13.22 29.21 -7.12
CA LYS A 62 12.41 29.14 -5.88
C LYS A 62 13.32 29.43 -4.70
N PHE A 63 12.92 30.36 -3.84
CA PHE A 63 13.66 30.67 -2.61
C PHE A 63 13.71 29.43 -1.72
N LEU A 64 14.90 29.09 -1.20
CA LEU A 64 15.10 27.99 -0.26
C LEU A 64 15.33 28.51 1.15
N THR A 65 16.38 29.30 1.33
CA THR A 65 16.80 29.77 2.66
C THR A 65 17.53 31.08 2.60
N SER A 66 17.42 31.88 3.66
CA SER A 66 18.28 33.04 3.91
C SER A 66 19.58 32.67 4.62
N ASP A 67 19.71 31.43 5.09
CA ASP A 67 20.88 30.93 5.81
C ASP A 67 21.96 30.47 4.82
N ILE A 68 22.57 31.45 4.15
CA ILE A 68 23.53 31.21 3.07
C ILE A 68 24.78 30.49 3.58
N ASP A 69 25.25 30.84 4.78
CA ASP A 69 26.53 30.39 5.31
C ASP A 69 26.49 28.92 5.78
N ASN A 70 25.31 28.42 6.18
CA ASN A 70 25.14 27.03 6.61
C ASN A 70 24.52 26.13 5.52
N PHE A 71 24.13 26.68 4.37
CA PHE A 71 23.55 25.87 3.29
C PHE A 71 24.61 24.99 2.63
N THR A 72 24.44 23.67 2.75
CA THR A 72 25.39 22.65 2.27
C THR A 72 24.67 21.49 1.59
N PHE A 73 25.28 20.93 0.54
CA PHE A 73 24.82 19.67 -0.04
C PHE A 73 25.31 18.49 0.80
N ILE A 74 24.43 17.54 1.08
CA ILE A 74 24.76 16.26 1.71
C ILE A 74 25.16 15.26 0.62
N ASN A 75 24.35 15.16 -0.44
CA ASN A 75 24.65 14.42 -1.67
C ASN A 75 23.84 15.00 -2.84
N GLU A 76 23.76 14.28 -3.95
CA GLU A 76 22.95 14.68 -5.12
C GLU A 76 21.45 14.82 -4.82
N ASN A 77 20.97 14.19 -3.75
CA ASN A 77 19.55 14.12 -3.42
C ASN A 77 19.13 15.10 -2.32
N PHE A 78 20.04 15.38 -1.39
CA PHE A 78 19.75 16.15 -0.18
C PHE A 78 20.72 17.33 0.03
N ALA A 79 20.18 18.44 0.50
CA ALA A 79 20.93 19.58 1.04
C ALA A 79 20.35 19.98 2.39
N LYS A 80 21.07 20.77 3.18
CA LYS A 80 20.56 21.30 4.46
C LYS A 80 21.07 22.69 4.75
N ASP A 81 20.34 23.42 5.59
CA ASP A 81 20.83 24.58 6.34
C ASP A 81 20.83 24.29 7.84
N SER A 82 20.93 25.32 8.70
CA SER A 82 20.91 25.12 10.16
C SER A 82 19.59 24.54 10.71
N LYS A 83 18.50 24.57 9.94
CA LYS A 83 17.15 24.24 10.42
C LYS A 83 16.43 23.17 9.61
N TYR A 84 16.66 23.11 8.30
CA TYR A 84 15.88 22.33 7.37
C TYR A 84 16.75 21.45 6.48
N VAL A 85 16.20 20.29 6.12
CA VAL A 85 16.73 19.43 5.06
C VAL A 85 15.86 19.62 3.82
N TYR A 86 16.50 19.69 2.66
CA TYR A 86 15.91 19.96 1.36
C TYR A 86 16.11 18.77 0.43
N LEU A 87 15.03 18.32 -0.23
CA LEU A 87 15.08 17.32 -1.29
C LEU A 87 15.43 17.99 -2.62
N VAL A 88 16.72 18.12 -2.89
CA VAL A 88 17.28 18.74 -4.10
C VAL A 88 17.21 17.82 -5.33
N ALA A 89 17.01 16.52 -5.18
CA ALA A 89 16.74 15.63 -6.34
C ALA A 89 15.51 16.03 -7.16
N LYS A 90 14.58 16.80 -6.57
CA LYS A 90 13.27 17.12 -7.14
C LYS A 90 13.11 18.61 -7.40
N ASP A 91 12.81 19.36 -6.34
CA ASP A 91 12.49 20.77 -6.45
C ASP A 91 13.02 21.61 -5.26
N GLY A 92 13.87 21.03 -4.42
CA GLY A 92 14.34 21.66 -3.18
C GLY A 92 13.19 21.88 -2.19
N CYS A 93 12.24 20.93 -2.07
CA CYS A 93 11.22 21.00 -1.03
C CYS A 93 11.82 20.69 0.34
N VAL A 94 11.33 21.36 1.39
CA VAL A 94 11.70 21.05 2.77
C VAL A 94 11.12 19.68 3.13
N ILE A 95 11.94 18.82 3.72
CA ILE A 95 11.51 17.53 4.26
C ILE A 95 10.78 17.79 5.58
N PRO A 96 9.47 17.47 5.70
CA PRO A 96 8.72 17.78 6.90
C PRO A 96 9.28 17.07 8.13
N ASN A 97 9.42 17.80 9.24
CA ASN A 97 9.87 17.29 10.54
C ASN A 97 11.26 16.63 10.53
N SER A 98 12.08 16.85 9.49
CA SER A 98 13.47 16.39 9.49
C SER A 98 14.30 17.21 10.47
N ASP A 99 15.26 16.56 11.12
CA ASP A 99 16.25 17.21 11.97
C ASP A 99 17.55 17.45 11.19
N ALA A 100 17.79 18.70 10.78
CA ALA A 100 18.93 19.05 9.93
C ALA A 100 20.29 18.81 10.60
N GLU A 101 20.37 18.94 11.93
CA GLU A 101 21.59 18.71 12.68
C GLU A 101 22.05 17.26 12.55
N THR A 102 21.14 16.30 12.72
CA THR A 102 21.45 14.86 12.75
C THR A 102 21.20 14.13 11.44
N PHE A 103 20.71 14.81 10.39
CA PHE A 103 20.45 14.18 9.11
C PHE A 103 21.72 13.71 8.40
N LEU A 104 21.76 12.44 8.01
CA LEU A 104 22.83 11.82 7.25
C LEU A 104 22.31 10.78 6.24
N VAL A 105 23.13 10.49 5.23
CA VAL A 105 22.91 9.41 4.25
C VAL A 105 23.88 8.28 4.57
N PHE A 106 23.42 7.04 4.55
CA PHE A 106 24.32 5.90 4.78
C PHE A 106 25.25 5.69 3.57
N GLU A 107 26.56 5.59 3.79
CA GLU A 107 27.52 5.44 2.69
C GLU A 107 27.47 4.05 2.02
N ASP A 108 27.19 3.01 2.81
CA ASP A 108 27.14 1.61 2.36
C ASP A 108 25.84 1.24 1.61
N THR A 109 24.83 2.12 1.60
CA THR A 109 23.55 1.88 0.90
C THR A 109 23.04 3.12 0.18
N PRO A 110 22.69 3.01 -1.12
CA PRO A 110 22.19 4.16 -1.88
C PRO A 110 20.74 4.52 -1.52
N TYR A 111 20.05 3.73 -0.70
CA TYR A 111 18.60 3.87 -0.51
C TYR A 111 18.24 4.61 0.77
N PHE A 112 19.02 4.44 1.84
CA PHE A 112 18.61 4.89 3.17
C PHE A 112 19.32 6.17 3.61
N SER A 113 18.57 7.02 4.30
CA SER A 113 19.09 8.13 5.11
C SER A 113 18.37 8.14 6.45
N LYS A 114 18.92 8.83 7.45
CA LYS A 114 18.29 8.97 8.76
C LYS A 114 18.52 10.34 9.35
N ASP A 115 17.68 10.68 10.32
CA ASP A 115 18.01 11.64 11.36
C ASP A 115 17.77 10.99 12.73
N LYS A 116 17.83 11.74 13.83
CA LYS A 116 17.58 11.19 15.17
C LYS A 116 16.15 10.68 15.41
N ASN A 117 15.19 11.04 14.57
CA ASN A 117 13.77 10.74 14.74
C ASN A 117 13.22 9.74 13.71
N ASN A 118 13.78 9.71 12.50
CA ASN A 118 13.19 9.02 11.36
C ASN A 118 14.24 8.34 10.45
N LEU A 119 13.80 7.24 9.85
CA LEU A 119 14.45 6.56 8.73
C LEU A 119 13.80 7.01 7.42
N TYR A 120 14.61 7.26 6.41
CA TYR A 120 14.19 7.78 5.10
C TYR A 120 14.64 6.85 3.98
N ALA A 121 13.85 6.79 2.90
CA ALA A 121 14.27 6.19 1.65
C ALA A 121 13.75 7.01 0.47
N LEU A 122 14.57 7.16 -0.57
CA LEU A 122 14.19 7.91 -1.77
C LEU A 122 14.05 6.98 -2.97
N ASP A 123 12.84 6.86 -3.50
CA ASP A 123 12.58 6.20 -4.77
C ASP A 123 12.53 7.19 -5.93
N SER A 124 13.13 6.82 -7.05
CA SER A 124 13.19 7.65 -8.26
C SER A 124 11.82 7.95 -8.87
N ILE A 125 10.84 7.06 -8.70
CA ILE A 125 9.50 7.17 -9.28
C ILE A 125 8.51 7.67 -8.24
N SER A 126 8.56 7.10 -7.04
CA SER A 126 7.53 7.22 -6.01
C SER A 126 7.83 8.32 -4.99
N GLY A 127 9.08 8.81 -4.92
CA GLY A 127 9.48 9.94 -4.08
C GLY A 127 10.06 9.54 -2.73
N LEU A 128 10.00 10.45 -1.75
CA LEU A 128 10.61 10.30 -0.43
C LEU A 128 9.65 9.60 0.54
N PHE A 129 10.14 8.54 1.17
CA PHE A 129 9.46 7.73 2.17
C PHE A 129 10.06 7.98 3.55
N ILE A 130 9.20 8.11 4.57
CA ILE A 130 9.59 8.42 5.95
C ILE A 130 9.02 7.36 6.90
N TYR A 131 9.88 6.49 7.43
CA TYR A 131 9.56 5.53 8.48
C TYR A 131 9.85 6.16 9.85
N LYS A 132 8.79 6.48 10.59
CA LYS A 132 8.88 7.04 11.94
C LYS A 132 9.13 5.98 13.00
N TYR A 133 9.72 6.41 14.11
CA TYR A 133 9.85 5.62 15.34
C TYR A 133 10.75 4.38 15.20
N ALA A 134 11.55 4.27 14.14
CA ALA A 134 12.68 3.34 14.15
C ALA A 134 13.69 3.78 15.21
N ASP A 135 14.44 2.84 15.79
CA ASP A 135 15.55 3.18 16.67
C ASP A 135 16.72 3.70 15.83
N CYS A 136 16.65 5.00 15.50
CA CYS A 136 17.58 5.63 14.60
C CYS A 136 18.99 5.75 15.18
N GLU A 137 19.15 5.63 16.50
CA GLU A 137 20.46 5.62 17.15
C GLU A 137 21.23 4.33 16.81
N SER A 138 20.55 3.18 16.79
CA SER A 138 21.18 1.88 16.53
C SER A 138 21.09 1.37 15.09
N LEU A 139 20.53 2.17 14.17
CA LEU A 139 20.42 1.80 12.74
C LEU A 139 21.79 1.58 12.08
N VAL A 140 21.94 0.43 11.44
CA VAL A 140 23.12 0.04 10.67
C VAL A 140 22.75 -0.64 9.34
N PRO A 141 23.50 -0.37 8.25
CA PRO A 141 23.26 -0.98 6.96
C PRO A 141 23.66 -2.45 6.94
N LEU A 142 22.92 -3.24 6.17
CA LEU A 142 23.19 -4.66 5.93
C LEU A 142 23.93 -4.84 4.60
N GLY A 143 24.66 -5.96 4.44
CA GLY A 143 25.49 -6.22 3.24
C GLY A 143 24.70 -6.28 1.94
N TRP A 144 23.39 -6.55 2.02
CA TRP A 144 22.45 -6.27 0.95
C TRP A 144 21.91 -4.85 1.10
N ASN A 145 22.25 -4.00 0.14
CA ASN A 145 21.95 -2.57 0.20
C ASN A 145 20.47 -2.24 0.41
N GLN A 146 19.53 -3.14 0.09
CA GLN A 146 18.09 -2.96 0.28
C GLN A 146 17.59 -3.17 1.72
N PHE A 147 18.44 -3.61 2.65
CA PHE A 147 18.08 -3.82 4.04
C PHE A 147 18.86 -2.92 4.99
N ILE A 148 18.20 -2.55 6.09
CA ILE A 148 18.79 -1.84 7.22
C ILE A 148 18.20 -2.42 8.51
N THR A 149 18.97 -2.49 9.59
CA THR A 149 18.49 -3.00 10.88
C THR A 149 18.78 -2.00 11.97
N ASP A 150 17.86 -1.86 12.92
CA ASP A 150 18.18 -1.33 14.24
C ASP A 150 18.39 -2.51 15.22
N LYS A 151 18.61 -2.21 16.49
CA LYS A 151 18.87 -3.23 17.53
C LYS A 151 17.69 -4.19 17.75
N HIS A 152 16.47 -3.81 17.35
CA HIS A 152 15.24 -4.58 17.55
C HIS A 152 14.67 -5.15 16.25
N ASN A 153 14.75 -4.41 15.15
CA ASN A 153 13.94 -4.59 13.96
C ASN A 153 14.79 -4.53 12.68
N VAL A 154 14.35 -5.26 11.66
CA VAL A 154 14.89 -5.20 10.29
C VAL A 154 13.89 -4.49 9.39
N TYR A 155 14.38 -3.64 8.51
CA TYR A 155 13.60 -2.91 7.51
C TYR A 155 14.10 -3.24 6.10
N TYR A 156 13.16 -3.30 5.16
CA TYR A 156 13.42 -3.59 3.76
C TYR A 156 12.94 -2.44 2.87
N TYR A 157 13.70 -2.14 1.82
CA TYR A 157 13.32 -1.19 0.80
C TYR A 157 12.82 -1.90 -0.47
N SER A 158 11.54 -1.69 -0.80
CA SER A 158 10.82 -2.24 -1.96
C SER A 158 10.07 -1.16 -2.73
N ASN A 159 10.76 -0.06 -3.04
CA ASN A 159 10.18 1.26 -3.41
C ASN A 159 9.61 2.03 -2.21
N VAL A 160 9.30 1.34 -1.12
CA VAL A 160 8.89 1.91 0.17
C VAL A 160 9.65 1.20 1.29
N ILE A 161 9.64 1.80 2.49
CA ILE A 161 10.27 1.18 3.67
C ILE A 161 9.22 0.29 4.36
N GLU A 162 9.54 -0.98 4.56
CA GLU A 162 8.65 -1.95 5.23
C GLU A 162 9.39 -2.61 6.38
N LEU A 163 8.66 -2.86 7.48
CA LEU A 163 9.18 -3.70 8.56
C LEU A 163 9.28 -5.15 8.05
N SER A 164 10.46 -5.76 8.18
CA SER A 164 10.76 -7.07 7.64
C SER A 164 11.45 -7.99 8.64
N ASN A 165 10.91 -8.09 9.86
CA ASN A 165 11.49 -8.95 10.91
C ASN A 165 11.55 -10.44 10.51
N ALA A 166 10.69 -10.89 9.61
CA ALA A 166 10.77 -12.25 9.05
C ALA A 166 12.10 -12.50 8.32
N SER A 167 12.68 -11.47 7.68
CA SER A 167 13.93 -11.56 6.93
C SER A 167 15.12 -11.98 7.78
N LYS A 168 15.05 -11.78 9.11
CA LYS A 168 16.07 -12.31 10.04
C LYS A 168 16.27 -13.82 9.85
N HIS A 169 15.21 -14.56 9.49
CA HIS A 169 15.21 -16.02 9.38
C HIS A 169 15.27 -16.55 7.95
N VAL A 170 14.94 -15.75 6.94
CA VAL A 170 14.82 -16.23 5.55
C VAL A 170 15.82 -15.61 4.59
N GLU A 171 16.32 -14.41 4.89
CA GLU A 171 17.34 -13.76 4.06
C GLU A 171 18.74 -14.02 4.60
N ILE A 172 19.74 -13.86 3.74
CA ILE A 172 21.16 -13.91 4.11
C ILE A 172 21.76 -12.55 3.78
N PHE A 173 22.04 -11.75 4.82
CA PHE A 173 22.45 -10.35 4.66
C PHE A 173 23.87 -10.16 4.14
N ASP A 174 24.70 -11.21 4.15
CA ASP A 174 26.01 -11.23 3.49
C ASP A 174 26.23 -12.59 2.81
N GLN A 175 26.26 -12.57 1.48
CA GLN A 175 26.45 -13.80 0.68
C GLN A 175 27.85 -14.40 0.85
N ASN A 176 28.83 -13.64 1.34
CA ASN A 176 30.18 -14.14 1.55
C ASN A 176 30.28 -15.16 2.71
N ILE A 177 29.25 -15.23 3.57
CA ILE A 177 29.19 -16.12 4.73
C ILE A 177 28.68 -17.53 4.35
N LEU A 178 28.20 -17.71 3.11
CA LEU A 178 27.69 -18.99 2.59
C LEU A 178 28.73 -20.13 2.57
N GLY A 179 30.03 -19.82 2.72
CA GLY A 179 31.12 -20.80 2.72
C GLY A 179 31.34 -21.50 4.07
N GLU A 180 30.64 -21.09 5.14
CA GLU A 180 30.83 -21.61 6.48
C GLU A 180 29.50 -22.09 7.09
N SER A 181 29.43 -23.39 7.45
CA SER A 181 28.58 -23.98 8.51
C SER A 181 27.22 -24.64 8.18
N ASP A 182 26.85 -25.60 9.03
CA ASP A 182 25.51 -26.22 9.20
C ASP A 182 24.49 -25.28 9.86
N LEU A 183 24.76 -23.97 9.93
CA LEU A 183 23.89 -23.00 10.59
C LEU A 183 22.72 -22.57 9.70
N ASN A 184 21.59 -22.24 10.33
CA ASN A 184 20.46 -21.64 9.63
C ASN A 184 20.70 -20.14 9.37
N ASN A 185 19.89 -19.54 8.48
CA ASN A 185 20.04 -18.14 8.08
C ASN A 185 20.03 -17.15 9.26
N PHE A 186 19.26 -17.43 10.31
CA PHE A 186 19.21 -16.56 11.49
C PHE A 186 20.56 -16.51 12.20
N GLU A 187 21.18 -17.65 12.47
CA GLU A 187 22.49 -17.72 13.12
C GLU A 187 23.60 -17.13 12.23
N LEU A 188 23.53 -17.32 10.91
CA LEU A 188 24.46 -16.68 9.97
C LEU A 188 24.36 -15.14 10.02
N ASN A 189 23.13 -14.61 10.02
CA ASN A 189 22.90 -13.17 10.14
C ASN A 189 23.35 -12.62 11.50
N LYS A 190 23.16 -13.37 12.59
CA LYS A 190 23.67 -12.97 13.91
C LYS A 190 25.20 -12.89 13.92
N LYS A 191 25.88 -13.89 13.37
CA LYS A 191 27.33 -13.91 13.25
C LYS A 191 27.84 -12.70 12.45
N TYR A 192 27.27 -12.46 11.26
CA TYR A 192 27.58 -11.30 10.44
C TYR A 192 27.52 -9.97 11.21
N LEU A 193 26.39 -9.74 11.88
CA LEU A 193 26.13 -8.50 12.58
C LEU A 193 26.99 -8.36 13.84
N LEU A 194 27.28 -9.45 14.54
CA LEU A 194 28.16 -9.45 15.69
C LEU A 194 29.60 -9.13 15.30
N GLU A 195 30.08 -9.65 14.17
CA GLU A 195 31.42 -9.35 13.64
C GLU A 195 31.51 -7.90 13.15
N LYS A 196 30.49 -7.38 12.44
CA LYS A 196 30.50 -6.02 11.88
C LYS A 196 30.20 -4.93 12.93
N TYR A 197 29.31 -5.21 13.88
CA TYR A 197 28.80 -4.25 14.86
C TYR A 197 28.78 -4.81 16.30
N PRO A 198 29.93 -5.23 16.87
CA PRO A 198 30.00 -5.85 18.20
C PRO A 198 29.62 -4.92 19.35
N HIS A 199 29.67 -3.61 19.13
CA HIS A 199 29.39 -2.59 20.15
C HIS A 199 27.90 -2.28 20.32
N ILE A 200 27.05 -2.77 19.40
CA ILE A 200 25.61 -2.59 19.46
C ILE A 200 24.98 -3.87 20.02
N VAL A 201 24.32 -3.74 21.17
CA VAL A 201 23.57 -4.83 21.79
C VAL A 201 22.19 -4.94 21.12
N GLY A 202 22.17 -5.51 19.92
CA GLY A 202 20.94 -5.79 19.15
C GLY A 202 20.57 -7.27 19.15
N TRP A 203 19.52 -7.62 18.41
CA TRP A 203 18.97 -8.99 18.31
C TRP A 203 19.99 -10.07 17.89
N TRP A 204 21.17 -9.66 17.41
CA TRP A 204 22.30 -10.54 17.11
C TRP A 204 23.25 -10.79 18.28
N HIS A 205 23.24 -9.94 19.30
CA HIS A 205 24.19 -9.96 20.42
C HIS A 205 23.73 -10.92 21.54
N PRO A 206 24.64 -11.70 22.16
CA PRO A 206 24.29 -12.60 23.26
C PRO A 206 23.63 -11.91 24.47
N ASP A 207 24.10 -10.71 24.81
CA ASP A 207 23.62 -9.90 25.94
C ASP A 207 22.33 -9.11 25.62
N TYR A 208 21.71 -9.36 24.48
CA TYR A 208 20.44 -8.72 24.14
C TYR A 208 19.35 -9.12 25.12
N GLU A 209 18.71 -8.12 25.74
CA GLU A 209 17.73 -8.32 26.82
C GLU A 209 16.57 -9.26 26.43
N TYR A 210 16.24 -9.32 25.14
CA TYR A 210 15.16 -10.13 24.60
C TYR A 210 15.64 -11.37 23.83
N ASN A 211 16.80 -11.91 24.20
CA ASN A 211 17.35 -13.15 23.68
C ASN A 211 16.66 -14.38 24.31
N PHE A 212 15.37 -14.58 24.00
CA PHE A 212 14.57 -15.74 24.41
C PHE A 212 13.57 -16.13 23.31
N GLU A 213 12.98 -17.32 23.42
CA GLU A 213 11.98 -17.79 22.46
C GLU A 213 10.60 -17.14 22.72
N PHE A 214 10.06 -16.48 21.70
CA PHE A 214 8.71 -15.93 21.73
C PHE A 214 7.65 -17.04 21.54
N PRO A 215 6.45 -16.88 22.12
CA PRO A 215 5.42 -17.91 22.03
C PRO A 215 4.86 -18.05 20.61
N ARG A 216 4.22 -19.20 20.36
CA ARG A 216 3.36 -19.41 19.19
C ARG A 216 2.11 -18.56 19.31
N LEU A 217 1.56 -18.12 18.18
CA LEU A 217 0.28 -17.40 18.15
C LEU A 217 -0.86 -18.35 18.53
N ASN A 218 -1.43 -18.19 19.73
CA ASN A 218 -2.52 -19.04 20.23
C ASN A 218 -3.77 -18.27 20.67
N GLN A 219 -3.71 -16.94 20.87
CA GLN A 219 -4.88 -16.05 20.89
C GLN A 219 -4.49 -14.56 20.87
N ASN A 220 -3.51 -14.08 21.67
CA ASN A 220 -3.17 -12.64 21.69
C ASN A 220 -1.86 -12.32 20.95
N CYS A 221 -1.90 -11.32 20.07
CA CYS A 221 -0.72 -10.86 19.35
C CYS A 221 0.17 -9.93 20.17
N PHE A 222 -0.26 -9.42 21.33
CA PHE A 222 0.59 -8.60 22.21
C PHE A 222 1.29 -9.47 23.26
N TYR A 223 2.60 -9.32 23.38
CA TYR A 223 3.45 -10.03 24.33
C TYR A 223 4.16 -9.05 25.26
N LYS A 224 3.91 -9.19 26.57
CA LYS A 224 4.43 -8.32 27.62
C LYS A 224 5.61 -8.99 28.32
N THR A 225 6.79 -8.35 28.28
CA THR A 225 7.93 -8.71 29.13
C THR A 225 7.88 -7.91 30.43
N LYS A 226 8.96 -7.89 31.22
CA LYS A 226 9.08 -7.00 32.39
C LYS A 226 9.29 -5.52 32.02
N THR A 227 9.81 -5.26 30.83
CA THR A 227 10.38 -3.96 30.42
C THR A 227 9.86 -3.48 29.06
N ALA A 228 9.24 -4.36 28.28
CA ALA A 228 8.83 -4.09 26.91
C ALA A 228 7.52 -4.76 26.52
N ILE A 229 6.89 -4.21 25.49
CA ILE A 229 5.75 -4.81 24.80
C ILE A 229 6.13 -5.10 23.36
N PHE A 230 5.83 -6.31 22.90
CA PHE A 230 5.98 -6.72 21.52
C PHE A 230 4.62 -6.98 20.88
N TYR A 231 4.48 -6.64 19.61
CA TYR A 231 3.45 -7.21 18.76
C TYR A 231 4.02 -8.39 17.99
N LEU A 232 3.35 -9.52 18.03
CA LEU A 232 3.72 -10.79 17.45
C LEU A 232 3.06 -10.93 16.07
N HIS A 233 3.81 -10.65 15.02
CA HIS A 233 3.34 -10.90 13.66
C HIS A 233 3.33 -12.40 13.36
N LYS A 234 2.34 -12.84 12.58
CA LYS A 234 2.35 -14.21 12.06
C LYS A 234 3.57 -14.42 11.18
N ASN A 235 4.33 -15.45 11.49
CA ASN A 235 5.44 -15.86 10.64
C ASN A 235 4.90 -16.69 9.47
N PRO A 236 5.07 -16.24 8.22
CA PRO A 236 4.60 -17.01 7.06
C PRO A 236 5.43 -18.29 6.82
N TYR A 237 6.56 -18.46 7.50
CA TYR A 237 7.52 -19.54 7.25
C TYR A 237 7.77 -20.45 8.46
N GLY A 238 7.05 -20.27 9.57
CA GLY A 238 7.29 -21.05 10.79
C GLY A 238 6.19 -20.94 11.84
N GLU A 239 6.32 -21.74 12.90
CA GLU A 239 5.33 -21.79 13.99
C GLU A 239 5.55 -20.68 15.05
N VAL A 240 6.77 -20.13 15.13
CA VAL A 240 7.14 -19.05 16.07
C VAL A 240 6.82 -17.70 15.45
N ALA A 241 6.18 -16.81 16.21
CA ALA A 241 5.82 -15.48 15.75
C ALA A 241 7.04 -14.58 15.51
N ASN A 242 6.88 -13.57 14.64
CA ASN A 242 7.89 -12.54 14.41
C ASN A 242 7.62 -11.34 15.34
N PRO A 243 8.37 -11.19 16.45
CA PRO A 243 8.14 -10.10 17.39
C PRO A 243 8.58 -8.76 16.77
N CYS A 244 7.77 -7.73 16.96
CA CYS A 244 8.10 -6.35 16.70
C CYS A 244 7.98 -5.58 18.01
N LEU A 245 9.05 -4.91 18.43
CA LEU A 245 8.98 -4.05 19.60
C LEU A 245 7.99 -2.91 19.34
N ILE A 246 7.15 -2.60 20.31
CA ILE A 246 6.29 -1.42 20.26
C ILE A 246 7.00 -0.27 20.97
N GLU A 247 7.34 0.75 20.20
CA GLU A 247 8.07 1.91 20.66
C GLU A 247 7.16 2.90 21.42
N LYS A 248 7.77 3.67 22.32
CA LYS A 248 7.12 4.75 23.10
C LYS A 248 5.96 4.31 24.00
N VAL A 249 5.92 3.05 24.38
CA VAL A 249 4.88 2.52 25.28
C VAL A 249 5.06 3.04 26.71
N ASP A 250 3.99 3.59 27.28
CA ASP A 250 3.86 3.71 28.72
C ASP A 250 3.44 2.38 29.32
N PHE A 251 4.44 1.62 29.80
CA PHE A 251 4.24 0.26 30.28
C PHE A 251 3.27 0.15 31.47
N SER A 252 3.17 1.21 32.28
CA SER A 252 2.35 1.24 33.49
C SER A 252 0.85 1.33 33.20
N SER A 253 0.49 1.96 32.08
CA SER A 253 -0.89 2.18 31.66
C SER A 253 -1.30 1.34 30.43
N PHE A 254 -0.40 0.49 29.94
CA PHE A 254 -0.66 -0.33 28.75
C PHE A 254 -1.76 -1.36 28.97
N GLU A 255 -2.77 -1.31 28.10
CA GLU A 255 -3.97 -2.13 28.08
C GLU A 255 -4.19 -2.71 26.69
N ILE A 256 -4.41 -4.03 26.61
CA ILE A 256 -4.77 -4.73 25.36
C ILE A 256 -6.28 -4.61 25.17
N LEU A 257 -6.72 -4.09 24.02
CA LEU A 257 -8.13 -3.88 23.70
C LEU A 257 -8.69 -4.98 22.78
N SER A 258 -7.87 -5.51 21.86
CA SER A 258 -8.22 -6.63 20.96
C SER A 258 -6.95 -7.34 20.45
N HIS A 259 -7.08 -8.24 19.46
CA HIS A 259 -5.90 -8.87 18.85
C HIS A 259 -5.02 -7.87 18.11
N TYR A 260 -5.61 -6.79 17.57
CA TYR A 260 -4.87 -5.77 16.84
C TYR A 260 -4.76 -4.44 17.59
N TYR A 261 -5.62 -4.13 18.55
CA TYR A 261 -5.56 -2.84 19.24
C TYR A 261 -5.09 -2.95 20.69
N ALA A 262 -4.30 -1.96 21.09
CA ALA A 262 -3.94 -1.71 22.48
C ALA A 262 -3.86 -0.20 22.71
N LYS A 263 -3.83 0.25 23.95
CA LYS A 263 -3.60 1.65 24.29
C LYS A 263 -2.79 1.78 25.56
N ASP A 264 -2.20 2.95 25.74
CA ASP A 264 -1.72 3.44 27.02
C ASP A 264 -2.23 4.87 27.25
N LYS A 265 -1.75 5.56 28.28
CA LYS A 265 -2.20 6.93 28.60
C LYS A 265 -1.83 7.98 27.53
N ASN A 266 -0.86 7.69 26.66
CA ASN A 266 -0.30 8.62 25.67
C ASN A 266 -0.64 8.24 24.23
N HIS A 267 -0.92 6.96 23.95
CA HIS A 267 -1.03 6.43 22.59
C HIS A 267 -2.08 5.33 22.47
N VAL A 268 -2.67 5.23 21.27
CA VAL A 268 -3.37 4.01 20.80
C VAL A 268 -2.45 3.33 19.80
N TYR A 269 -2.42 2.00 19.84
CA TYR A 269 -1.64 1.15 18.98
C TYR A 269 -2.55 0.26 18.14
N CYS A 270 -2.28 0.17 16.85
CA CYS A 270 -2.80 -0.86 15.97
C CYS A 270 -1.63 -1.71 15.47
N GLN A 271 -1.63 -2.98 15.87
CA GLN A 271 -0.50 -3.88 15.77
C GLN A 271 0.71 -3.31 16.50
N HIS A 272 1.83 -3.14 15.79
CA HIS A 272 3.05 -2.51 16.31
C HIS A 272 3.06 -0.98 16.17
N ARG A 273 2.04 -0.37 15.53
CA ARG A 273 2.08 1.02 15.10
C ARG A 273 1.22 1.91 15.99
N ILE A 274 1.71 3.10 16.31
CA ILE A 274 0.89 4.17 16.90
C ILE A 274 -0.19 4.59 15.88
N VAL A 275 -1.43 4.81 16.33
CA VAL A 275 -2.53 5.40 15.55
C VAL A 275 -2.47 6.91 15.68
N GLU A 276 -2.39 7.64 14.56
CA GLU A 276 -2.31 9.11 14.54
C GLU A 276 -3.72 9.72 14.54
N HIS A 277 -3.85 10.95 15.04
CA HIS A 277 -5.09 11.75 15.06
C HIS A 277 -6.27 11.15 15.86
N VAL A 278 -5.97 10.29 16.83
CA VAL A 278 -6.97 9.62 17.67
C VAL A 278 -7.24 10.37 18.98
N ASN A 279 -8.50 10.45 19.39
CA ASN A 279 -8.87 10.80 20.76
C ASN A 279 -8.85 9.56 21.65
N ILE A 280 -7.75 9.41 22.41
CA ILE A 280 -7.47 8.26 23.28
C ILE A 280 -8.58 8.05 24.33
N ALA A 281 -9.14 9.14 24.86
CA ALA A 281 -10.12 9.07 25.96
C ALA A 281 -11.44 8.39 25.52
N SER A 282 -11.84 8.60 24.27
CA SER A 282 -13.07 8.04 23.69
C SER A 282 -12.84 6.84 22.78
N PHE A 283 -11.60 6.36 22.65
CA PHE A 283 -11.27 5.30 21.70
C PHE A 283 -11.90 3.97 22.11
N GLU A 284 -12.61 3.35 21.17
CA GLU A 284 -13.35 2.11 21.33
C GLU A 284 -13.11 1.21 20.12
N VAL A 285 -12.78 -0.06 20.37
CA VAL A 285 -12.66 -1.08 19.32
C VAL A 285 -14.04 -1.63 19.01
N ILE A 286 -14.44 -1.61 17.74
CA ILE A 286 -15.71 -2.16 17.26
C ILE A 286 -15.55 -3.64 16.93
N ASN A 287 -14.51 -3.99 16.17
CA ASN A 287 -14.07 -5.35 15.89
C ASN A 287 -12.55 -5.35 15.64
N GLU A 288 -11.97 -6.50 15.28
CA GLU A 288 -10.51 -6.63 15.17
C GLU A 288 -9.86 -5.53 14.33
N ASN A 289 -10.42 -5.20 13.16
CA ASN A 289 -9.83 -4.22 12.25
C ASN A 289 -10.46 -2.83 12.40
N LEU A 290 -11.64 -2.71 13.01
CA LEU A 290 -12.43 -1.48 13.02
C LEU A 290 -12.52 -0.90 14.44
N ALA A 291 -12.24 0.39 14.56
CA ALA A 291 -12.36 1.14 15.80
C ALA A 291 -12.96 2.52 15.53
N LYS A 292 -13.30 3.24 16.60
CA LYS A 292 -13.80 4.62 16.54
C LYS A 292 -13.29 5.41 17.74
N ASP A 293 -13.31 6.73 17.61
CA ASP A 293 -13.30 7.63 18.75
C ASP A 293 -14.53 8.55 18.68
N ASP A 294 -14.55 9.67 19.39
CA ASP A 294 -15.64 10.66 19.37
C ASP A 294 -15.77 11.43 18.04
N HIS A 295 -14.75 11.46 17.19
CA HIS A 295 -14.75 12.19 15.91
C HIS A 295 -14.71 11.29 14.66
N TYR A 296 -13.96 10.18 14.68
CA TYR A 296 -13.59 9.42 13.49
C TYR A 296 -13.82 7.91 13.62
N ILE A 297 -13.86 7.25 12.47
CA ILE A 297 -13.75 5.80 12.32
C ILE A 297 -12.32 5.47 11.90
N PHE A 298 -11.78 4.35 12.40
CA PHE A 298 -10.46 3.85 12.06
C PHE A 298 -10.57 2.42 11.55
N PHE A 299 -9.97 2.14 10.40
CA PHE A 299 -9.80 0.79 9.87
C PHE A 299 -8.32 0.46 9.81
N ASN A 300 -7.91 -0.62 10.48
CA ASN A 300 -6.52 -1.08 10.58
C ASN A 300 -5.56 0.01 11.10
N GLY A 301 -6.04 0.83 12.04
CA GLY A 301 -5.31 1.95 12.61
C GLY A 301 -5.17 3.17 11.69
N TYR A 302 -5.94 3.23 10.61
CA TYR A 302 -6.00 4.36 9.67
C TYR A 302 -7.37 5.04 9.74
N MET A 303 -7.37 6.37 9.88
CA MET A 303 -8.57 7.19 9.85
C MET A 303 -9.31 7.00 8.51
N VAL A 304 -10.62 6.79 8.58
CA VAL A 304 -11.51 6.70 7.43
C VAL A 304 -12.18 8.06 7.23
N ASP A 305 -12.03 8.62 6.04
CA ASP A 305 -12.73 9.85 5.65
C ASP A 305 -14.20 9.53 5.32
N CYS A 306 -15.05 9.54 6.35
CA CYS A 306 -16.47 9.22 6.26
C CYS A 306 -17.33 10.10 7.18
N ASP A 307 -18.63 10.13 6.92
CA ASP A 307 -19.63 10.63 7.86
C ASP A 307 -19.85 9.61 8.98
N LYS A 308 -19.13 9.77 10.09
CA LYS A 308 -19.20 8.88 11.26
C LYS A 308 -20.64 8.62 11.74
N ALA A 309 -21.49 9.64 11.74
CA ALA A 309 -22.85 9.55 12.29
C ALA A 309 -23.75 8.57 11.52
N SER A 310 -23.50 8.39 10.21
CA SER A 310 -24.24 7.46 9.36
C SER A 310 -23.43 6.23 8.97
N PHE A 311 -22.23 6.05 9.53
CA PHE A 311 -21.35 4.94 9.21
C PHE A 311 -21.93 3.60 9.72
N GLU A 312 -22.06 2.63 8.82
CA GLU A 312 -22.62 1.32 9.09
C GLU A 312 -21.84 0.24 8.33
N VAL A 313 -21.44 -0.84 9.01
CA VAL A 313 -20.91 -2.03 8.35
C VAL A 313 -22.09 -2.84 7.78
N ILE A 314 -22.10 -3.05 6.47
CA ILE A 314 -23.18 -3.76 5.76
C ILE A 314 -22.81 -5.18 5.36
N GLN A 315 -21.52 -5.53 5.36
CA GLN A 315 -21.04 -6.90 5.18
C GLN A 315 -19.67 -7.08 5.84
N GLU A 316 -19.45 -8.24 6.47
CA GLU A 316 -18.18 -8.61 7.08
C GLU A 316 -17.81 -10.06 6.71
N GLU A 317 -16.55 -10.28 6.34
CA GLU A 317 -15.95 -11.60 6.16
C GLU A 317 -14.79 -11.77 7.15
N PRO A 318 -15.06 -12.25 8.39
CA PRO A 318 -14.07 -12.25 9.47
C PRO A 318 -12.78 -13.00 9.10
N ASN A 319 -12.90 -14.14 8.42
CA ASN A 319 -11.76 -14.97 8.00
C ASN A 319 -10.81 -14.29 7.00
N LEU A 320 -11.29 -13.27 6.28
CA LEU A 320 -10.49 -12.54 5.29
C LEU A 320 -10.16 -11.11 5.74
N SER A 321 -10.62 -10.70 6.93
CA SER A 321 -10.51 -9.31 7.40
C SER A 321 -11.05 -8.29 6.40
N LYS A 322 -12.08 -8.68 5.63
CA LYS A 322 -12.72 -7.82 4.63
C LYS A 322 -14.04 -7.30 5.17
N ILE A 323 -14.28 -6.02 4.98
CA ILE A 323 -15.55 -5.37 5.32
C ILE A 323 -16.04 -4.52 4.18
N ILE A 324 -17.37 -4.40 4.10
CA ILE A 324 -18.05 -3.40 3.30
C ILE A 324 -18.86 -2.55 4.26
N ALA A 325 -18.66 -1.25 4.18
CA ALA A 325 -19.38 -0.29 4.98
C ALA A 325 -20.07 0.74 4.08
N LYS A 326 -20.93 1.54 4.66
CA LYS A 326 -21.51 2.71 4.01
C LYS A 326 -21.58 3.86 4.99
N ASP A 327 -21.62 5.06 4.46
CA ASP A 327 -22.20 6.21 5.14
C ASP A 327 -23.31 6.80 4.26
N LYS A 328 -23.84 7.98 4.62
CA LYS A 328 -24.88 8.66 3.82
C LYS A 328 -24.42 9.08 2.41
N ASN A 329 -23.12 9.12 2.14
CA ASN A 329 -22.51 9.64 0.92
C ASN A 329 -21.87 8.57 0.03
N SER A 330 -21.34 7.48 0.59
CA SER A 330 -20.52 6.50 -0.11
C SER A 330 -20.59 5.10 0.48
N ILE A 331 -20.38 4.10 -0.37
CA ILE A 331 -20.03 2.73 0.03
C ILE A 331 -18.52 2.65 0.13
N PHE A 332 -18.01 1.91 1.11
CA PHE A 332 -16.59 1.71 1.34
C PHE A 332 -16.22 0.24 1.25
N THR A 333 -15.06 -0.05 0.67
CA THR A 333 -14.46 -1.38 0.61
C THR A 333 -13.01 -1.30 1.06
N ASP A 334 -12.48 -2.39 1.59
CA ASP A 334 -11.08 -2.48 1.91
C ASP A 334 -10.22 -2.53 0.62
N LYS A 335 -9.16 -1.72 0.58
CA LYS A 335 -8.26 -1.61 -0.58
C LYS A 335 -6.81 -1.54 -0.10
N LEU A 336 -5.90 -2.17 -0.84
CA LEU A 336 -4.48 -2.02 -0.61
C LEU A 336 -4.05 -0.60 -1.01
N THR A 337 -3.47 0.13 -0.05
CA THR A 337 -3.05 1.51 -0.18
C THR A 337 -1.56 1.60 0.11
N LEU A 338 -0.83 2.26 -0.79
CA LEU A 338 0.56 2.61 -0.58
C LEU A 338 0.64 3.88 0.26
N PHE A 339 1.23 3.78 1.45
CA PHE A 339 1.52 4.94 2.28
C PHE A 339 2.91 5.48 1.95
N GLY A 340 3.03 6.81 1.86
CA GLY A 340 4.31 7.49 1.69
C GLY A 340 4.41 8.46 0.52
N ASN A 341 3.44 8.50 -0.42
CA ASN A 341 3.48 9.54 -1.47
C ASN A 341 3.18 10.95 -0.93
N ASN A 342 2.51 11.08 0.23
CA ASN A 342 2.22 12.33 0.96
C ASN A 342 1.82 12.07 2.43
N GLY A 343 2.62 11.31 3.21
CA GLY A 343 2.26 11.00 4.60
C GLY A 343 3.35 10.32 5.42
N LEU A 344 3.20 10.42 6.75
CA LEU A 344 4.16 10.13 7.83
C LEU A 344 4.44 8.62 8.08
N ARG A 345 4.06 7.75 7.13
CA ARG A 345 4.17 6.28 7.22
C ARG A 345 4.48 5.70 5.84
N THR A 346 5.09 4.51 5.82
CA THR A 346 5.53 3.82 4.61
C THR A 346 4.95 2.40 4.54
N GLY A 347 4.92 1.82 3.33
CA GLY A 347 4.50 0.45 3.12
C GLY A 347 3.09 0.32 2.53
N ASN A 348 2.76 -0.90 2.10
CA ASN A 348 1.42 -1.24 1.68
C ASN A 348 0.59 -1.71 2.88
N ASP A 349 -0.61 -1.15 3.04
CA ASP A 349 -1.57 -1.70 3.99
C ASP A 349 -3.01 -1.54 3.50
N ARG A 350 -3.96 -2.28 4.10
CA ARG A 350 -5.37 -2.16 3.77
C ARG A 350 -6.00 -0.97 4.49
N THR A 351 -6.64 -0.09 3.71
CA THR A 351 -7.50 0.99 4.18
C THR A 351 -8.93 0.75 3.77
N LEU A 352 -9.86 1.41 4.44
CA LEU A 352 -11.24 1.47 4.02
C LEU A 352 -11.43 2.71 3.13
N SER A 353 -11.70 2.50 1.84
CA SER A 353 -11.77 3.56 0.83
C SER A 353 -13.15 3.63 0.17
N PRO A 354 -13.67 4.83 -0.15
CA PRO A 354 -14.95 4.98 -0.81
C PRO A 354 -14.90 4.45 -2.25
N ILE A 355 -15.95 3.72 -2.65
CA ILE A 355 -16.19 3.31 -4.02
C ILE A 355 -16.65 4.52 -4.82
N SER A 356 -15.97 4.78 -5.94
CA SER A 356 -16.19 5.98 -6.76
C SER A 356 -17.65 6.09 -7.23
N LYS A 357 -18.28 7.21 -6.86
CA LYS A 357 -19.66 7.60 -7.23
C LYS A 357 -20.74 6.61 -6.82
N SER A 358 -20.49 5.83 -5.78
CA SER A 358 -21.48 4.91 -5.22
C SER A 358 -22.69 5.64 -4.64
N ASP A 359 -23.85 5.00 -4.77
CA ASP A 359 -25.10 5.48 -4.20
C ASP A 359 -25.55 4.56 -3.05
N PRO A 360 -25.25 4.93 -1.79
CA PRO A 360 -25.54 4.08 -0.63
C PRO A 360 -27.02 3.72 -0.46
N SER A 361 -27.92 4.57 -0.96
CA SER A 361 -29.36 4.39 -0.79
C SER A 361 -29.93 3.25 -1.64
N SER A 362 -29.21 2.83 -2.68
CA SER A 362 -29.66 1.82 -3.65
C SER A 362 -28.65 0.71 -3.90
N PHE A 363 -27.55 0.69 -3.15
CA PHE A 363 -26.47 -0.29 -3.36
C PHE A 363 -26.92 -1.69 -2.95
N GLN A 364 -26.71 -2.65 -3.85
CA GLN A 364 -27.06 -4.06 -3.70
C GLN A 364 -25.85 -4.92 -4.05
N ILE A 365 -25.49 -5.81 -3.15
CA ILE A 365 -24.39 -6.76 -3.31
C ILE A 365 -25.00 -8.11 -3.71
N PHE A 366 -24.54 -8.69 -4.82
CA PHE A 366 -24.99 -10.00 -5.29
C PHE A 366 -23.97 -11.09 -5.02
N SER A 367 -22.68 -10.74 -5.09
CA SER A 367 -21.56 -11.64 -4.82
C SER A 367 -20.29 -10.85 -4.48
N LYS A 368 -19.17 -11.54 -4.28
CA LYS A 368 -17.84 -10.91 -4.15
C LYS A 368 -17.39 -10.18 -5.42
N LEU A 369 -18.06 -10.44 -6.54
CA LEU A 369 -17.74 -9.91 -7.85
C LEU A 369 -18.74 -8.84 -8.27
N TRP A 370 -20.04 -9.09 -8.11
CA TRP A 370 -21.09 -8.24 -8.66
C TRP A 370 -21.84 -7.47 -7.58
N ALA A 371 -21.94 -6.16 -7.79
CA ALA A 371 -22.84 -5.27 -7.07
C ALA A 371 -23.45 -4.25 -8.04
N LYS A 372 -24.52 -3.58 -7.64
CA LYS A 372 -25.07 -2.44 -8.40
C LYS A 372 -25.67 -1.41 -7.47
N ASP A 373 -25.83 -0.21 -7.99
CA ASP A 373 -26.80 0.76 -7.51
C ASP A 373 -27.69 1.22 -8.67
N ASN A 374 -28.56 2.21 -8.43
CA ASN A 374 -29.48 2.71 -9.47
C ASN A 374 -28.78 3.36 -10.68
N LYS A 375 -27.49 3.74 -10.56
CA LYS A 375 -26.73 4.50 -11.56
C LYS A 375 -25.66 3.66 -12.25
N GLN A 376 -25.09 2.67 -11.57
CA GLN A 376 -23.95 1.91 -12.08
C GLN A 376 -23.89 0.46 -11.56
N VAL A 377 -23.22 -0.37 -12.35
CA VAL A 377 -22.84 -1.75 -11.99
C VAL A 377 -21.38 -1.75 -11.55
N TYR A 378 -21.04 -2.62 -10.61
CA TYR A 378 -19.70 -2.81 -10.09
C TYR A 378 -19.23 -4.23 -10.35
N PHE A 379 -17.97 -4.34 -10.73
CA PHE A 379 -17.24 -5.60 -10.80
C PHE A 379 -16.02 -5.49 -9.88
N HIS A 380 -15.92 -6.33 -8.85
CA HIS A 380 -14.95 -6.20 -7.76
C HIS A 380 -14.95 -4.81 -7.10
N TYR A 381 -16.15 -4.26 -6.84
CA TYR A 381 -16.33 -2.94 -6.25
C TYR A 381 -15.72 -1.78 -7.06
N GLU A 382 -15.36 -2.01 -8.32
CA GLU A 382 -14.91 -1.00 -9.27
C GLU A 382 -16.01 -0.76 -10.33
N PRO A 383 -16.24 0.47 -10.80
CA PRO A 383 -17.29 0.77 -11.78
C PRO A 383 -17.14 -0.03 -13.09
N TYR A 384 -18.12 -0.88 -13.39
CA TYR A 384 -18.17 -1.72 -14.58
C TYR A 384 -19.01 -1.10 -15.69
N ARG A 385 -18.43 -0.12 -16.39
CA ARG A 385 -19.12 0.72 -17.40
C ARG A 385 -19.65 -0.02 -18.64
N LYS A 386 -19.39 -1.32 -18.77
CA LYS A 386 -19.84 -2.13 -19.90
C LYS A 386 -21.25 -2.68 -19.73
N ALA A 387 -21.78 -2.67 -18.50
CA ALA A 387 -23.12 -3.14 -18.20
C ALA A 387 -24.07 -1.96 -17.94
N ASP A 388 -25.30 -2.07 -18.41
CA ASP A 388 -26.35 -1.09 -18.14
C ASP A 388 -27.00 -1.36 -16.77
N ALA A 389 -26.87 -0.42 -15.83
CA ALA A 389 -27.37 -0.58 -14.46
C ALA A 389 -28.89 -0.76 -14.36
N LYS A 390 -29.64 -0.12 -15.25
CA LYS A 390 -31.12 -0.17 -15.24
C LYS A 390 -31.64 -1.56 -15.59
N SER A 391 -31.00 -2.23 -16.54
CA SER A 391 -31.38 -3.57 -16.99
C SER A 391 -30.51 -4.69 -16.39
N PHE A 392 -29.54 -4.36 -15.54
CA PHE A 392 -28.66 -5.34 -14.92
C PHE A 392 -29.41 -6.29 -13.99
N GLU A 393 -29.19 -7.58 -14.22
CA GLU A 393 -29.75 -8.70 -13.48
C GLU A 393 -28.64 -9.71 -13.19
N PHE A 394 -28.41 -9.98 -11.90
CA PHE A 394 -27.56 -11.08 -11.48
C PHE A 394 -28.30 -12.41 -11.67
N LEU A 395 -27.67 -13.38 -12.32
CA LEU A 395 -28.31 -14.66 -12.63
C LEU A 395 -28.01 -15.70 -11.56
N PHE A 396 -26.73 -16.01 -11.31
CA PHE A 396 -26.33 -16.96 -10.28
C PHE A 396 -24.83 -16.89 -9.97
N SER A 397 -24.47 -17.51 -8.85
CA SER A 397 -23.11 -17.86 -8.45
C SER A 397 -23.04 -19.33 -8.02
N ASP A 398 -22.04 -20.04 -8.52
CA ASP A 398 -21.61 -21.38 -8.12
C ASP A 398 -20.10 -21.33 -7.84
N SER A 399 -19.55 -22.36 -7.20
CA SER A 399 -18.14 -22.53 -6.81
C SER A 399 -17.08 -22.13 -7.87
N HIS A 400 -17.43 -22.11 -9.15
CA HIS A 400 -16.51 -21.78 -10.25
C HIS A 400 -17.08 -20.79 -11.28
N ASP A 401 -18.38 -20.46 -11.22
CA ASP A 401 -19.05 -19.68 -12.26
C ASP A 401 -20.00 -18.68 -11.64
N GLU A 402 -19.88 -17.42 -12.06
CA GLU A 402 -20.88 -16.40 -11.81
C GLU A 402 -21.32 -15.79 -13.13
N TRP A 403 -22.61 -15.50 -13.25
CA TRP A 403 -23.16 -14.87 -14.45
C TRP A 403 -24.16 -13.77 -14.10
N ALA A 404 -24.14 -12.73 -14.90
CA ALA A 404 -25.10 -11.64 -14.88
C ALA A 404 -25.49 -11.29 -16.33
N LYS A 405 -26.52 -10.49 -16.48
CA LYS A 405 -26.95 -9.96 -17.78
C LYS A 405 -27.38 -8.52 -17.68
N ASP A 406 -27.44 -7.86 -18.83
CA ASP A 406 -28.25 -6.66 -19.04
C ASP A 406 -29.16 -6.88 -20.25
N HIS A 407 -29.79 -5.81 -20.77
CA HIS A 407 -30.68 -5.95 -21.93
C HIS A 407 -29.97 -6.37 -23.23
N GLN A 408 -28.63 -6.30 -23.31
CA GLN A 408 -27.86 -6.59 -24.53
C GLN A 408 -26.95 -7.81 -24.40
N PHE A 409 -26.39 -8.07 -23.21
CA PHE A 409 -25.27 -8.97 -23.05
C PHE A 409 -25.41 -9.90 -21.85
N LEU A 410 -24.67 -11.02 -21.88
CA LEU A 410 -24.30 -11.77 -20.68
C LEU A 410 -22.86 -11.44 -20.27
N PHE A 411 -22.63 -11.40 -18.96
CA PHE A 411 -21.35 -11.15 -18.34
C PHE A 411 -20.99 -12.34 -17.45
N ASN A 412 -19.76 -12.83 -17.55
CA ASN A 412 -19.29 -13.88 -16.65
C ASN A 412 -18.48 -13.30 -15.47
N GLY A 413 -18.26 -14.13 -14.46
CA GLY A 413 -17.51 -13.81 -13.24
C GLY A 413 -16.03 -13.49 -13.44
N ASN A 414 -15.49 -13.51 -14.66
CA ASN A 414 -14.12 -12.99 -14.89
C ASN A 414 -14.10 -11.52 -15.34
N GLY A 415 -15.28 -10.91 -15.58
CA GLY A 415 -15.44 -9.51 -15.99
C GLY A 415 -14.94 -9.19 -17.40
N LYS A 416 -14.29 -10.14 -18.09
CA LYS A 416 -13.75 -9.99 -19.45
C LYS A 416 -14.68 -10.58 -20.50
N ARG A 417 -15.34 -11.70 -20.23
CA ARG A 417 -16.23 -12.34 -21.23
C ARG A 417 -17.57 -11.60 -21.26
N ILE A 418 -17.85 -11.03 -22.42
CA ILE A 418 -19.13 -10.44 -22.78
C ILE A 418 -19.69 -11.26 -23.92
N VAL A 419 -20.79 -11.96 -23.66
CA VAL A 419 -21.47 -12.74 -24.70
C VAL A 419 -22.37 -11.79 -25.46
N LYS A 420 -22.02 -11.57 -26.73
CA LYS A 420 -22.79 -10.79 -27.70
C LYS A 420 -23.74 -11.71 -28.48
N ASN A 421 -24.59 -11.11 -29.31
CA ASN A 421 -25.58 -11.82 -30.15
C ASN A 421 -26.61 -12.62 -29.35
N ILE A 422 -26.97 -12.08 -28.19
CA ILE A 422 -28.05 -12.59 -27.36
C ILE A 422 -29.08 -11.47 -27.16
N ASP A 423 -30.34 -11.84 -26.99
CA ASP A 423 -31.42 -10.93 -26.62
C ASP A 423 -31.54 -10.92 -25.10
N GLY A 424 -30.68 -10.15 -24.43
CA GLY A 424 -30.58 -10.11 -22.96
C GLY A 424 -31.88 -9.68 -22.26
N ALA A 425 -32.70 -8.85 -22.94
CA ALA A 425 -34.01 -8.45 -22.44
C ALA A 425 -35.00 -9.62 -22.33
N HIS A 426 -34.91 -10.62 -23.21
CA HIS A 426 -35.77 -11.80 -23.19
C HIS A 426 -35.04 -13.08 -22.76
N PHE A 427 -33.76 -13.00 -22.45
CA PHE A 427 -32.95 -14.12 -22.01
C PHE A 427 -33.42 -14.62 -20.65
N LYS A 428 -33.69 -15.91 -20.56
CA LYS A 428 -34.10 -16.60 -19.33
C LYS A 428 -33.07 -17.65 -18.96
N MET A 429 -32.56 -17.57 -17.74
CA MET A 429 -31.86 -18.69 -17.12
C MET A 429 -32.85 -19.82 -16.86
N LEU A 430 -32.53 -21.04 -17.29
CA LEU A 430 -33.35 -22.23 -17.06
C LEU A 430 -32.80 -23.06 -15.90
N ASN A 431 -31.48 -23.23 -15.84
CA ASN A 431 -30.74 -23.77 -14.70
C ASN A 431 -29.27 -23.29 -14.75
N LYS A 432 -28.42 -23.79 -13.84
CA LYS A 432 -26.97 -23.43 -13.79
C LYS A 432 -26.15 -23.83 -15.03
N PHE A 433 -26.71 -24.63 -15.93
CA PHE A 433 -26.05 -25.05 -17.17
C PHE A 433 -26.61 -24.34 -18.38
N TRP A 434 -27.91 -24.01 -18.40
CA TRP A 434 -28.62 -23.64 -19.61
C TRP A 434 -29.46 -22.37 -19.41
N GLY A 435 -29.45 -21.51 -20.42
CA GLY A 435 -30.40 -20.41 -20.57
C GLY A 435 -30.79 -20.24 -22.03
N LYS A 436 -31.88 -19.53 -22.31
CA LYS A 436 -32.30 -19.26 -23.68
C LYS A 436 -32.97 -17.90 -23.84
N ASP A 437 -32.85 -17.32 -25.02
CA ASP A 437 -33.72 -16.24 -25.49
C ASP A 437 -34.65 -16.76 -26.60
N LYS A 438 -35.22 -15.87 -27.42
CA LYS A 438 -36.11 -16.23 -28.53
C LYS A 438 -35.40 -16.85 -29.74
N LYS A 439 -34.07 -16.77 -29.83
CA LYS A 439 -33.26 -17.12 -31.01
C LYS A 439 -32.10 -18.05 -30.69
N SER A 440 -31.71 -18.19 -29.43
CA SER A 440 -30.48 -18.85 -29.02
C SER A 440 -30.64 -19.59 -27.69
N VAL A 441 -30.01 -20.76 -27.61
CA VAL A 441 -29.75 -21.47 -26.36
C VAL A 441 -28.29 -21.24 -25.98
N PHE A 442 -28.04 -20.93 -24.71
CA PHE A 442 -26.72 -20.66 -24.15
C PHE A 442 -26.38 -21.70 -23.09
N ASN A 443 -25.13 -22.14 -23.05
CA ASN A 443 -24.63 -23.01 -22.00
C ASN A 443 -23.61 -22.28 -21.12
N PHE A 444 -23.93 -22.08 -19.83
CA PHE A 444 -23.12 -21.30 -18.90
C PHE A 444 -21.75 -21.92 -18.61
N LYS A 445 -21.66 -23.26 -18.54
CA LYS A 445 -20.41 -23.97 -18.22
C LYS A 445 -19.37 -23.93 -19.35
N THR A 446 -19.83 -23.97 -20.59
CA THR A 446 -18.96 -23.74 -21.76
C THR A 446 -18.83 -22.25 -22.12
N GLY A 447 -19.78 -21.45 -21.62
CA GLY A 447 -19.92 -20.03 -21.86
C GLY A 447 -20.10 -19.68 -23.34
N GLY A 448 -20.84 -20.52 -24.07
CA GLY A 448 -21.04 -20.42 -25.52
C GLY A 448 -22.50 -20.58 -25.96
N ILE A 449 -22.85 -19.85 -27.02
CA ILE A 449 -24.16 -19.96 -27.71
C ILE A 449 -24.18 -21.26 -28.52
N ARG A 450 -25.31 -21.96 -28.47
CA ARG A 450 -25.56 -23.24 -29.16
C ARG A 450 -26.59 -23.02 -30.27
N SER A 451 -26.14 -22.45 -31.38
CA SER A 451 -26.97 -22.09 -32.54
C SER A 451 -27.66 -23.27 -33.25
N SER A 452 -27.17 -24.50 -33.06
CA SER A 452 -27.76 -25.71 -33.67
C SER A 452 -28.92 -26.33 -32.88
N ILE A 453 -29.33 -25.72 -31.76
CA ILE A 453 -30.42 -26.20 -30.90
C ILE A 453 -31.73 -25.56 -31.34
N ASP A 454 -32.78 -26.37 -31.46
CA ASP A 454 -34.14 -25.88 -31.72
C ASP A 454 -34.71 -25.22 -30.45
N VAL A 455 -34.73 -23.88 -30.43
CA VAL A 455 -35.07 -23.05 -29.26
C VAL A 455 -36.50 -23.28 -28.78
N ASP A 456 -37.43 -23.50 -29.70
CA ASP A 456 -38.86 -23.63 -29.43
C ASP A 456 -39.17 -24.91 -28.66
N THR A 457 -38.51 -26.02 -29.03
CA THR A 457 -38.71 -27.33 -28.38
C THR A 457 -37.68 -27.63 -27.28
N PHE A 458 -36.69 -26.75 -27.07
CA PHE A 458 -35.66 -26.94 -26.05
C PHE A 458 -36.22 -26.94 -24.62
N ARG A 459 -35.92 -28.02 -23.88
CA ARG A 459 -36.28 -28.20 -22.48
C ARG A 459 -35.17 -28.90 -21.67
N ILE A 460 -35.11 -28.59 -20.38
CA ILE A 460 -34.22 -29.23 -19.42
C ILE A 460 -34.78 -30.60 -19.04
N THR A 461 -33.91 -31.61 -18.92
CA THR A 461 -34.30 -32.98 -18.53
C THR A 461 -33.79 -33.38 -17.16
N ASP A 462 -32.73 -32.75 -16.65
CA ASP A 462 -32.24 -32.93 -15.28
C ASP A 462 -31.46 -31.70 -14.75
N ASP A 463 -31.11 -31.74 -13.45
CA ASP A 463 -30.29 -30.72 -12.79
C ASP A 463 -28.78 -30.98 -12.87
N LYS A 464 -28.37 -31.98 -13.66
CA LYS A 464 -26.98 -32.40 -13.87
C LYS A 464 -26.43 -31.95 -15.23
N GLY A 465 -27.19 -31.15 -15.97
CA GLY A 465 -26.76 -30.53 -17.22
C GLY A 465 -27.30 -31.18 -18.47
N SER A 466 -28.25 -32.11 -18.35
CA SER A 466 -28.95 -32.71 -19.49
C SER A 466 -30.12 -31.85 -19.96
N ALA A 467 -30.30 -31.79 -21.27
CA ALA A 467 -31.40 -31.12 -21.93
C ALA A 467 -31.72 -31.80 -23.25
N GLU A 468 -32.81 -31.44 -23.90
CA GLU A 468 -33.17 -31.97 -25.22
C GLU A 468 -33.97 -30.97 -26.04
N ASP A 469 -33.98 -31.18 -27.35
CA ASP A 469 -34.94 -30.58 -28.28
C ASP A 469 -35.68 -31.68 -29.06
N LYS A 470 -36.46 -31.32 -30.08
CA LYS A 470 -37.22 -32.29 -30.90
C LYS A 470 -36.35 -33.33 -31.62
N ASN A 471 -35.08 -33.02 -31.87
CA ASN A 471 -34.18 -33.83 -32.70
C ASN A 471 -33.04 -34.48 -31.90
N PHE A 472 -32.60 -33.88 -30.80
CA PHE A 472 -31.38 -34.24 -30.10
C PHE A 472 -31.53 -34.23 -28.58
N VAL A 473 -30.67 -35.01 -27.91
CA VAL A 473 -30.39 -34.95 -26.48
C VAL A 473 -28.99 -34.37 -26.28
N TYR A 474 -28.85 -33.50 -25.29
CA TYR A 474 -27.64 -32.79 -24.91
C TYR A 474 -27.24 -33.17 -23.50
N VAL A 475 -25.96 -33.47 -23.26
CA VAL A 475 -25.44 -33.78 -21.92
C VAL A 475 -24.14 -33.02 -21.72
N TYR A 476 -24.06 -32.22 -20.66
CA TYR A 476 -22.79 -31.62 -20.24
C TYR A 476 -21.91 -32.66 -19.54
N ARG A 477 -20.67 -32.84 -20.01
CA ARG A 477 -19.68 -33.74 -19.40
C ARG A 477 -18.27 -33.22 -19.70
N ASP A 478 -17.40 -33.22 -18.70
CA ASP A 478 -15.97 -32.91 -18.82
C ASP A 478 -15.65 -31.61 -19.58
N GLY A 479 -16.41 -30.54 -19.32
CA GLY A 479 -16.17 -29.24 -19.96
C GLY A 479 -16.84 -29.05 -21.33
N GLU A 480 -17.51 -30.08 -21.86
CA GLU A 480 -18.15 -30.04 -23.17
C GLU A 480 -19.63 -30.40 -23.11
N VAL A 481 -20.35 -30.08 -24.19
CA VAL A 481 -21.73 -30.50 -24.40
C VAL A 481 -21.75 -31.58 -25.47
N LEU A 482 -22.05 -32.82 -25.06
CA LEU A 482 -22.24 -33.94 -25.96
C LEU A 482 -23.65 -33.87 -26.57
N LYS A 483 -23.75 -34.05 -27.89
CA LYS A 483 -25.01 -34.04 -28.66
C LYS A 483 -25.27 -35.42 -29.26
N LYS A 484 -26.43 -36.00 -28.98
CA LYS A 484 -26.87 -37.30 -29.51
C LYS A 484 -28.22 -37.18 -30.21
N LYS A 485 -28.37 -37.75 -31.40
CA LYS A 485 -29.64 -37.77 -32.13
C LYS A 485 -30.64 -38.71 -31.44
N LYS A 486 -31.91 -38.32 -31.39
CA LYS A 486 -33.01 -39.16 -30.91
C LYS A 486 -33.35 -40.27 -31.89
#